data_AF-A0A926ATK1-F1
#
_entry.id   AF-A0A926ATK1-F1
#
_cell.length_a   1.000
_cell.length_b   1.000
_cell.length_c   1.000
_cell.angle_alpha   90.00
_cell.angle_beta   90.00
_cell.angle_gamma   90.00
#
_symmetry.space_group_name_H-M   'P 1'
#
loop_
_entity.id
_entity.type
_entity.pdbx_description
1 polymer ?
#
loop_
_entity_poly.entity_id
_entity_poly.type
_entity_poly.pdbx_seq_one_letter_code
_entity_poly.pdbx_strand_id
1 'polypeptide(L)'
;MLSETSATVSGTLNGDGSLVLDERLPLPPGRVQVTVQPEARPKQPSSMMETLKRIWADQDAHGYVPRSGEEMDAQLRELRDEWDERDAFLERIRRGEPLESSAPTQPEQKP
;
A
#
# COMPACT_ATOMS: atom_id res chain seq x y z
N MET A 1 18.32 -16.95 50.21
CA MET A 1 18.03 -15.91 49.21
C MET A 1 16.65 -16.21 48.66
N LEU A 2 15.67 -15.33 48.86
CA LEU A 2 14.32 -15.52 48.34
C LEU A 2 14.33 -15.12 46.87
N SER A 3 14.20 -16.10 45.97
CA SER A 3 14.04 -15.84 44.55
C SER A 3 12.65 -15.24 44.33
N GLU A 4 12.57 -13.95 44.01
CA GLU A 4 11.34 -13.33 43.49
C GLU A 4 11.07 -13.88 42.10
N THR A 5 10.21 -14.89 42.00
CA THR A 5 9.68 -15.36 40.72
C THR A 5 8.69 -14.33 40.21
N SER A 6 9.15 -13.40 39.37
CA SER A 6 8.29 -12.48 38.61
C SER A 6 7.99 -13.09 37.23
N ALA A 7 6.74 -12.99 36.80
CA ALA A 7 6.29 -13.42 35.48
C ALA A 7 5.55 -12.26 34.81
N THR A 8 5.96 -11.92 33.59
CA THR A 8 5.26 -10.93 32.74
C THR A 8 4.39 -11.70 31.76
N VAL A 9 3.09 -11.43 31.77
CA VAL A 9 2.11 -12.07 30.90
C VAL A 9 1.25 -10.98 30.29
N SER A 10 1.02 -11.05 28.98
CA SER A 10 0.12 -10.16 28.27
C SER A 10 -1.33 -10.56 28.52
N GLY A 11 -2.20 -9.55 28.53
CA GLY A 11 -3.62 -9.75 28.77
C GLY A 11 -4.42 -8.55 28.33
N THR A 12 -5.70 -8.78 28.10
CA THR A 12 -6.64 -7.75 27.70
C THR A 12 -7.37 -7.21 28.92
N LEU A 13 -7.30 -5.89 29.13
CA LEU A 13 -8.14 -5.19 30.10
C LEU A 13 -9.45 -4.80 29.40
N ASN A 14 -10.55 -5.41 29.83
CA ASN A 14 -11.88 -5.14 29.32
C ASN A 14 -12.42 -3.80 29.85
N GLY A 15 -13.40 -3.23 29.14
CA GLY A 15 -14.02 -1.95 29.51
C GLY A 15 -14.81 -1.98 30.83
N ASP A 16 -15.10 -3.18 31.35
CA ASP A 16 -15.71 -3.39 32.67
C ASP A 16 -14.67 -3.49 33.81
N GLY A 17 -13.38 -3.39 33.49
CA GLY A 17 -12.27 -3.47 34.44
C GLY A 17 -11.78 -4.89 34.73
N SER A 18 -12.28 -5.91 34.03
CA SER A 18 -11.76 -7.27 34.14
C SER A 18 -10.47 -7.46 33.32
N LEU A 19 -9.44 -8.08 33.91
CA LEU A 19 -8.21 -8.45 33.21
C LEU A 19 -8.27 -9.93 32.80
N VAL A 20 -8.23 -10.19 31.51
CA VAL A 20 -8.13 -11.54 30.95
C VAL A 20 -6.69 -11.76 30.53
N LEU A 21 -6.03 -12.74 31.15
CA LEU A 21 -4.67 -13.12 30.76
C LEU A 21 -4.74 -14.08 29.58
N ASP A 22 -3.87 -13.87 28.59
CA ASP A 22 -3.82 -14.74 27.40
C ASP A 22 -3.22 -16.10 27.75
N GLU A 23 -2.41 -16.16 28.81
CA GLU A 23 -1.70 -17.35 29.27
C GLU A 23 -1.82 -17.57 30.78
N ARG A 24 -1.59 -18.81 31.21
CA ARG A 24 -1.59 -19.19 32.63
C ARG A 24 -0.35 -18.67 33.33
N LEU A 25 -0.53 -17.96 34.45
CA LEU A 25 0.58 -17.50 35.29
C LEU A 25 1.38 -18.69 35.83
N PRO A 26 2.69 -18.79 35.53
CA PRO A 26 3.56 -19.88 36.00
C PRO A 26 4.05 -19.60 37.44
N LEU A 27 3.13 -19.29 38.36
CA LEU A 27 3.44 -18.95 39.75
C LEU A 27 2.84 -19.98 40.72
N PRO A 28 3.52 -20.28 41.85
CA PRO A 28 2.98 -21.16 42.87
C PRO A 28 1.71 -20.55 43.49
N PRO A 29 0.78 -21.38 44.00
CA PRO A 29 -0.43 -20.87 44.66
C PRO A 29 -0.05 -20.01 45.86
N GLY A 30 -0.55 -18.77 45.90
CA GLY A 30 -0.22 -17.80 46.94
C GLY A 30 -0.81 -16.42 46.65
N ARG A 31 -0.61 -15.46 47.56
CA ARG A 31 -0.95 -14.06 47.28
C ARG A 31 0.01 -13.50 46.23
N VAL A 32 -0.54 -12.87 45.20
CA VAL A 32 0.22 -12.24 44.11
C VAL A 32 -0.04 -10.74 44.09
N GLN A 33 0.98 -9.98 43.72
CA GLN A 33 0.87 -8.55 43.41
C GLN A 33 0.87 -8.38 41.90
N VAL A 34 -0.15 -7.73 41.34
CA VAL A 34 -0.30 -7.52 39.90
C VAL A 34 0.00 -6.06 39.57
N THR A 35 0.88 -5.83 38.60
CA THR A 35 1.13 -4.51 38.02
C THR A 35 0.64 -4.53 36.59
N VAL A 36 -0.39 -3.74 36.27
CA VAL A 36 -0.92 -3.62 34.91
C VAL A 36 -0.28 -2.41 34.25
N GLN A 37 0.36 -2.62 33.10
CA GLN A 37 0.90 -1.55 32.27
C GLN A 37 0.20 -1.60 30.90
N PRO A 38 -0.27 -0.47 30.36
CA PRO A 38 -0.82 -0.46 29.02
C PRO A 38 0.31 -0.77 28.02
N GLU A 39 0.14 -1.81 27.22
CA GLU A 39 1.05 -2.06 26.11
C GLU A 39 0.90 -0.94 25.07
N ALA A 40 2.05 -0.41 24.61
CA ALA A 40 2.06 0.55 23.52
C ALA A 40 1.51 -0.15 22.28
N ARG A 41 0.31 0.24 21.85
CA ARG A 41 -0.29 -0.28 20.62
C ARG A 41 0.72 -0.09 19.49
N PRO A 42 1.08 -1.14 18.71
CA PRO A 42 1.91 -0.95 17.55
C PRO A 42 1.25 0.12 16.68
N LYS A 43 2.04 1.12 16.25
CA LYS A 43 1.53 2.19 15.37
C LYS A 43 0.78 1.50 14.24
N GLN A 44 -0.49 1.87 14.04
CA GLN A 44 -1.26 1.35 12.92
C GLN A 44 -0.42 1.55 11.64
N PRO A 45 -0.41 0.57 10.73
CA PRO A 45 0.26 0.76 9.45
C PRO A 45 -0.30 2.04 8.83
N SER A 46 0.60 2.92 8.40
CA SER A 46 0.24 4.18 7.75
C SER A 46 -0.76 3.91 6.64
N SER A 47 -1.79 4.74 6.54
CA SER A 47 -2.75 4.63 5.46
C SER A 47 -2.02 4.69 4.10
N MET A 48 -2.63 4.09 3.07
CA MET A 48 -2.11 4.20 1.70
C MET A 48 -1.88 5.67 1.31
N MET A 49 -2.80 6.56 1.70
CA MET A 49 -2.70 7.99 1.42
C MET A 49 -1.52 8.66 2.14
N GLU A 50 -1.27 8.34 3.41
CA GLU A 50 -0.09 8.84 4.13
C GLU A 50 1.22 8.34 3.51
N THR A 51 1.22 7.09 3.05
CA THR A 51 2.38 6.51 2.36
C THR A 51 2.68 7.25 1.06
N LEU A 52 1.64 7.55 0.26
CA LEU A 52 1.78 8.32 -0.97
C LEU A 52 2.26 9.75 -0.70
N LYS A 53 1.71 10.43 0.32
CA LYS A 53 2.17 11.77 0.73
C LYS A 53 3.65 11.78 1.10
N ARG A 54 4.12 10.76 1.83
CA ARG A 54 5.54 10.61 2.16
C ARG A 54 6.40 10.46 0.90
N ILE A 55 5.99 9.61 -0.03
CA ILE A 55 6.70 9.40 -1.30
C ILE A 55 6.77 10.70 -2.12
N TRP A 56 5.71 11.50 -2.14
CA TRP A 56 5.71 12.82 -2.79
C TRP A 56 6.69 13.79 -2.12
N ALA A 57 6.68 13.87 -0.79
CA ALA A 57 7.62 14.72 -0.05
C ALA A 57 9.07 14.29 -0.25
N ASP A 58 9.35 12.99 -0.28
CA ASP A 58 10.68 12.47 -0.55
C ASP A 58 11.12 12.84 -1.97
N GLN A 59 10.26 12.69 -2.97
CA GLN A 59 10.59 13.07 -4.36
C GLN A 59 10.89 14.56 -4.51
N ASP A 60 10.08 15.42 -3.88
CA ASP A 60 10.31 16.87 -3.86
C ASP A 60 11.66 17.21 -3.21
N ALA A 61 11.99 16.58 -2.09
CA ALA A 61 13.28 16.75 -1.40
C ALA A 61 14.48 16.32 -2.25
N HIS A 62 14.29 15.35 -3.16
CA HIS A 62 15.32 14.92 -4.12
C HIS A 62 15.35 15.77 -5.41
N GLY A 63 14.54 16.83 -5.49
CA GLY A 63 14.48 17.73 -6.63
C GLY A 63 13.78 17.15 -7.85
N TYR A 64 12.92 16.15 -7.66
CA TYR A 64 12.13 15.60 -8.75
C TYR A 64 11.13 16.66 -9.26
N VAL A 65 11.23 17.00 -10.54
CA VAL A 65 10.28 17.88 -11.20
C VAL A 65 9.22 17.01 -11.88
N PRO A 66 7.96 16.99 -11.38
CA PRO A 66 6.89 16.26 -12.05
C PRO A 66 6.57 16.90 -13.40
N ARG A 67 6.04 16.08 -14.32
CA ARG A 67 5.49 16.57 -15.59
C ARG A 67 4.40 17.61 -15.34
N SER A 68 4.26 18.56 -16.26
CA SER A 68 3.20 19.56 -16.16
C SER A 68 1.83 18.91 -16.34
N GLY A 69 0.77 19.56 -15.85
CA GLY A 69 -0.59 19.08 -16.07
C GLY A 69 -0.92 18.95 -17.56
N GLU A 70 -0.48 19.91 -18.37
CA GLU A 70 -0.69 19.90 -19.83
C GLU A 70 0.02 18.73 -20.53
N GLU A 71 1.24 18.38 -20.08
CA GLU A 71 1.97 17.21 -20.59
C GLU A 71 1.27 15.90 -20.23
N MET A 72 0.74 15.79 -19.00
CA MET A 72 -0.05 14.63 -18.60
C MET A 72 -1.35 14.52 -19.39
N ASP A 73 -2.04 15.63 -19.63
CA ASP A 73 -3.29 15.67 -20.39
C ASP A 73 -3.07 15.37 -21.88
N ALA A 74 -1.94 15.79 -22.44
CA ALA A 74 -1.54 15.43 -23.80
C ALA A 74 -1.29 13.92 -23.90
N GLN A 75 -0.47 13.36 -23.01
CA GLN A 75 -0.19 11.92 -22.99
C GLN A 75 -1.46 11.09 -22.75
N LEU A 76 -2.36 11.55 -21.88
CA LEU A 76 -3.59 10.84 -21.58
C LEU A 76 -4.54 10.83 -22.79
N ARG A 77 -4.53 11.87 -23.62
CA ARG A 77 -5.28 11.90 -24.87
C ARG A 77 -4.69 10.92 -25.89
N GLU A 78 -3.38 10.97 -26.10
CA GLU A 78 -2.68 10.03 -26.99
C GLU A 78 -2.98 8.57 -26.62
N LEU A 79 -2.89 8.23 -25.33
CA LEU A 79 -3.16 6.87 -24.87
C LEU A 79 -4.62 6.44 -25.09
N ARG A 80 -5.57 7.38 -25.00
CA ARG A 80 -6.99 7.10 -25.29
C ARG A 80 -7.20 6.89 -26.79
N ASP A 81 -6.59 7.73 -27.62
CA ASP A 81 -6.69 7.62 -29.07
C ASP A 81 -6.11 6.27 -29.54
N GLU A 82 -4.95 5.86 -29.01
CA GLU A 82 -4.36 4.53 -29.27
C GLU A 82 -5.30 3.38 -28.87
N TRP A 83 -5.99 3.50 -27.73
CA TRP A 83 -6.94 2.47 -27.28
C TRP A 83 -8.17 2.42 -28.17
N ASP A 84 -8.72 3.56 -28.57
CA ASP A 84 -9.87 3.64 -29.47
C ASP A 84 -9.52 3.06 -30.86
N GLU A 85 -8.33 3.35 -31.38
CA GLU A 85 -7.83 2.77 -32.63
C GLU A 85 -7.69 1.24 -32.53
N ARG A 86 -7.11 0.75 -31.43
CA ARG A 86 -6.97 -0.68 -31.16
C ARG A 86 -8.34 -1.35 -31.08
N ASP A 87 -9.28 -0.76 -30.38
CA ASP A 87 -10.62 -1.33 -30.20
C ASP A 87 -11.39 -1.36 -31.54
N ALA A 88 -11.29 -0.29 -32.34
CA ALA A 88 -11.82 -0.26 -33.70
C ALA A 88 -11.21 -1.34 -34.61
N PHE A 89 -9.89 -1.55 -34.50
CA PHE A 89 -9.18 -2.61 -35.22
C PHE A 89 -9.66 -4.01 -34.82
N LEU A 90 -9.83 -4.27 -33.52
CA LEU A 90 -10.34 -5.56 -33.02
C LEU A 90 -11.77 -5.82 -33.51
N GLU A 91 -12.63 -4.81 -33.52
CA GLU A 91 -14.00 -4.94 -34.04
C GLU A 91 -14.04 -5.14 -35.56
N ARG A 92 -13.07 -4.60 -36.30
CA ARG A 92 -12.91 -4.86 -37.75
C ARG A 92 -12.55 -6.33 -38.01
N ILE A 93 -11.60 -6.88 -37.26
CA ILE A 93 -11.24 -8.31 -37.31
C ILE A 93 -12.46 -9.18 -36.98
N ARG A 94 -13.20 -8.83 -35.93
CA ARG A 94 -14.38 -9.57 -35.49
C ARG A 94 -15.47 -9.61 -36.56
N ARG A 95 -15.63 -8.53 -37.33
CA ARG A 95 -16.57 -8.43 -38.46
C ARG A 95 -16.10 -9.17 -39.72
N GLY A 96 -14.88 -9.68 -39.75
CA GLY A 96 -14.31 -10.39 -40.91
C GLY A 96 -13.91 -9.47 -42.05
N GLU A 97 -13.70 -8.18 -41.78
CA GLU A 97 -13.23 -7.22 -42.78
C GLU A 97 -11.72 -7.43 -43.05
N PRO A 98 -11.28 -7.42 -44.32
CA PRO A 98 -9.87 -7.64 -44.65
C PRO A 98 -9.01 -6.51 -44.10
N LEU A 99 -7.86 -6.87 -43.52
CA LEU A 99 -6.84 -5.95 -43.07
C LEU A 99 -6.10 -5.41 -44.30
N GLU A 100 -6.52 -4.27 -44.84
CA GLU A 100 -5.69 -3.62 -45.84
C GLU A 100 -4.39 -3.16 -45.18
N SER A 101 -3.29 -3.68 -45.72
CA SER A 101 -1.91 -3.45 -45.30
C SER A 101 -1.53 -1.97 -45.44
N SER A 102 -1.87 -1.13 -44.47
CA SER A 102 -1.15 0.11 -44.21
C SER A 102 -0.01 -0.22 -43.26
N ALA A 103 1.13 -0.60 -43.83
CA ALA A 103 2.38 -0.59 -43.09
C ALA A 103 2.61 0.84 -42.57
N PRO A 104 2.94 1.05 -41.29
CA PRO A 104 3.40 2.35 -40.84
C PRO A 104 4.72 2.65 -41.56
N THR A 105 4.72 3.69 -42.39
CA THR A 105 5.94 4.33 -42.89
C THR A 105 6.77 4.72 -41.67
N GLN A 106 7.78 3.92 -41.34
CA GLN A 106 8.82 4.32 -40.40
C GLN A 106 9.46 5.60 -40.97
N PRO A 107 9.51 6.71 -40.23
CA PRO A 107 10.27 7.86 -40.68
C PRO A 107 11.75 7.45 -40.72
N GLU A 108 12.35 7.55 -41.90
CA GLU A 108 13.77 7.32 -42.15
C GLU A 108 14.62 8.06 -41.11
N GLN A 109 15.35 7.31 -40.27
CA GLN A 109 16.51 7.86 -39.58
C GLN A 109 17.66 7.93 -40.59
N LYS A 110 18.00 9.16 -40.97
CA LYS A 110 19.12 9.47 -41.87
C LYS A 110 20.43 9.53 -41.06
N PRO A 111 21.56 9.01 -41.60
CA PRO A 111 22.85 8.95 -40.89
C PRO A 111 23.51 10.32 -40.67
#